data_AF-A0A660QQ36-F1
#
_entry.id   AF-A0A660QQ36-F1
#
_cell.length_a   1.000
_cell.length_b   1.000
_cell.length_c   1.000
_cell.angle_alpha   90.00
_cell.angle_beta   90.00
_cell.angle_gamma   90.00
#
_symmetry.space_group_name_H-M   'P 1'
#
loop_
_entity.id
_entity.type
_entity.pdbx_description
1 polymer ?
#
loop_
_entity_poly.entity_id
_entity_poly.type
_entity_poly.pdbx_seq_one_letter_code
_entity_poly.pdbx_strand_id
1 'polypeptide(L)'
;MFYLRCITCGSEYEEGDVEYTCPRCGMRMGTLEVLYDYDRIKVSREDFSPCADMWQFRKILPFKREVCRTHLRVGSTPLYSFPNIAKKFGLSNLLVKYDGSNPTGSYKDRASAVAIAKAVEYGYKDIYCASTGNAASSLAGLAASSQLKAHIFVPASSPRAKISQIVVYGADLIAIDGTYDEAFDISLKVGSIKGWFSRNSAINPYLLEGKKTGALEIIVQNNWNVPDTVIVPVGDGTVISSIYKGFYDFKELGLINKIPRLIGVQATGADRVVRAFENGSPYQPDDGNAHSVADSISVGKPRDVVKACKYVKNS
;
A
#
# COMPACT_ATOMS: atom_id res chain seq x y z
N MET A 1 15.74 -9.81 9.96
CA MET A 1 15.52 -8.76 10.98
C MET A 1 15.29 -7.47 10.20
N PHE A 2 14.29 -6.68 10.56
CA PHE A 2 13.94 -5.43 9.88
C PHE A 2 13.89 -4.30 10.91
N TYR A 3 14.00 -3.06 10.44
CA TYR A 3 13.85 -1.86 11.24
C TYR A 3 13.06 -0.81 10.44
N LEU A 4 12.57 0.22 11.14
CA LEU A 4 11.82 1.31 10.55
C LEU A 4 12.73 2.53 10.44
N ARG A 5 12.71 3.22 9.29
CA ARG A 5 13.43 4.48 9.11
C ARG A 5 12.47 5.59 8.70
N CYS A 6 12.60 6.77 9.29
CA CYS A 6 11.81 7.94 8.89
C CYS A 6 12.32 8.52 7.56
N ILE A 7 11.45 8.65 6.56
CA ILE A 7 11.85 9.15 5.24
C ILE A 7 12.34 10.62 5.27
N THR A 8 11.89 11.41 6.25
CA THR A 8 12.23 12.84 6.37
C THR A 8 13.51 13.07 7.18
N CYS A 9 13.57 12.63 8.44
CA CYS A 9 14.72 12.91 9.33
C CYS A 9 15.74 11.78 9.42
N GLY A 10 15.49 10.61 8.82
CA GLY A 10 16.41 9.47 8.86
C GLY A 10 16.50 8.75 10.20
N SER A 11 15.74 9.15 11.23
CA SER A 11 15.72 8.43 12.51
C SER A 11 15.26 6.98 12.32
N GLU A 12 15.94 6.07 13.01
CA GLU A 12 15.70 4.63 12.96
C GLU A 12 15.02 4.16 14.25
N TYR A 13 14.17 3.16 14.10
CA TYR A 13 13.35 2.60 15.16
C TYR A 13 13.29 1.09 14.98
N GLU A 14 13.40 0.35 16.08
CA GLU A 14 13.11 -1.08 16.09
C GLU A 14 11.60 -1.31 15.98
N GLU A 15 11.22 -2.56 15.70
CA GLU A 15 9.82 -2.96 15.70
C GLU A 15 9.22 -2.81 17.10
N GLY A 16 8.23 -1.93 17.24
CA GLY A 16 7.55 -1.66 18.52
C GLY A 16 7.95 -0.35 19.18
N ASP A 17 9.06 0.28 18.77
CA ASP A 17 9.52 1.57 19.31
C ASP A 17 8.56 2.73 19.00
N VAL A 18 7.90 2.65 17.84
CA VAL A 18 6.93 3.64 17.36
C VAL A 18 5.70 2.91 16.82
N GLU A 19 4.53 3.48 17.07
CA GLU A 19 3.28 2.83 16.69
C GLU A 19 3.10 2.85 15.16
N TYR A 20 3.13 4.04 14.54
CA TYR A 20 2.88 4.20 13.10
C TYR A 20 3.77 5.24 12.42
N THR A 21 3.98 6.40 13.05
CA THR A 21 4.73 7.51 12.42
C THR A 21 5.88 7.98 13.31
N CYS A 22 6.88 8.62 12.69
CA CYS A 22 8.01 9.19 13.40
C CYS A 22 7.55 10.29 14.37
N PRO A 23 7.80 10.17 15.68
CA PRO A 23 7.37 11.16 16.68
C PRO A 23 8.01 12.54 16.46
N ARG A 24 9.19 12.60 15.83
CA ARG A 24 9.90 13.86 15.54
C ARG A 24 9.33 14.63 14.34
N CYS A 25 8.77 13.91 13.36
CA CYS A 25 8.28 14.52 12.10
C CYS A 25 6.74 14.52 12.00
N GLY A 26 6.05 13.87 12.93
CA GLY A 26 4.58 13.83 12.98
C GLY A 26 3.94 13.07 11.81
N MET A 27 2.62 13.19 11.68
CA MET A 27 1.84 12.34 10.78
C MET A 27 1.99 12.66 9.28
N ARG A 28 2.41 13.88 8.93
CA ARG A 28 2.48 14.33 7.54
C ARG A 28 3.87 14.19 6.92
N MET A 29 4.91 14.35 7.74
CA MET A 29 6.31 14.25 7.30
C MET A 29 7.00 12.99 7.85
N GLY A 30 6.44 12.34 8.87
CA GLY A 30 7.05 11.21 9.57
C GLY A 30 6.66 9.84 9.04
N THR A 31 6.40 9.69 7.73
CA THR A 31 6.14 8.35 7.18
C THR A 31 7.40 7.48 7.29
N LEU A 32 7.22 6.26 7.76
CA LEU A 32 8.31 5.32 7.96
C LEU A 32 8.44 4.39 6.73
N GLU A 33 9.65 3.93 6.47
CA GLU A 33 9.97 2.84 5.54
C GLU A 33 10.47 1.63 6.33
N VAL A 34 10.14 0.42 5.86
CA VAL A 34 10.64 -0.84 6.42
C VAL A 34 11.89 -1.24 5.67
N LEU A 35 13.02 -1.30 6.36
CA LEU A 35 14.32 -1.73 5.83
C LEU A 35 14.71 -3.07 6.42
N TYR A 36 15.39 -3.88 5.62
CA TYR A 36 15.79 -5.24 5.98
C TYR A 36 17.30 -5.34 6.09
N ASP A 37 17.77 -6.26 6.92
CA ASP A 37 19.11 -6.80 6.80
C ASP A 37 19.14 -7.77 5.61
N TYR A 38 19.42 -7.23 4.41
CA TYR A 38 19.40 -7.98 3.15
C TYR A 38 20.45 -9.10 3.11
N ASP A 39 21.60 -8.92 3.76
CA ASP A 39 22.67 -9.92 3.82
C ASP A 39 22.22 -11.22 4.51
N ARG A 40 21.30 -11.10 5.48
CA ARG A 40 20.70 -12.24 6.18
C ARG A 40 19.58 -12.92 5.42
N ILE A 41 19.02 -12.29 4.39
CA ILE A 41 17.91 -12.86 3.62
C ILE A 41 18.48 -13.73 2.51
N LYS A 42 18.35 -15.06 2.66
CA LYS A 42 18.77 -16.03 1.64
C LYS A 42 17.57 -16.44 0.77
N VAL A 43 17.57 -15.91 -0.45
CA VAL A 43 16.62 -16.24 -1.52
C VAL A 43 17.31 -16.33 -2.87
N SER A 44 16.77 -17.17 -3.76
CA SER A 44 17.15 -17.22 -5.17
C SER A 44 15.92 -17.10 -6.07
N ARG A 45 16.12 -17.05 -7.39
CA ARG A 45 15.01 -16.91 -8.34
C ARG A 45 14.06 -18.11 -8.33
N GLU A 46 14.59 -19.29 -8.02
CA GLU A 46 13.89 -20.58 -7.98
C GLU A 46 12.93 -20.68 -6.78
N ASP A 47 13.08 -19.82 -5.76
CA ASP A 47 12.16 -19.75 -4.62
C ASP A 47 10.78 -19.17 -5.00
N PHE A 48 10.64 -18.56 -6.18
CA PHE A 48 9.47 -17.81 -6.60
C PHE A 48 8.78 -18.44 -7.81
N SER A 49 7.45 -18.35 -7.83
CA SER A 49 6.62 -18.91 -8.90
C SER A 49 5.66 -17.85 -9.45
N PRO A 50 5.49 -17.76 -10.78
CA PRO A 50 4.57 -16.81 -11.41
C PRO A 50 3.09 -17.07 -11.03
N CYS A 51 2.80 -18.27 -10.53
CA CYS A 51 1.48 -18.71 -10.14
C CYS A 51 1.29 -18.76 -8.61
N ALA A 52 2.31 -18.46 -7.80
CA ALA A 52 2.14 -18.42 -6.35
C ALA A 52 1.52 -17.08 -5.90
N ASP A 53 0.82 -17.10 -4.77
CA ASP A 53 0.22 -15.91 -4.18
C ASP A 53 1.28 -14.97 -3.59
N MET A 54 0.85 -13.84 -3.01
CA MET A 54 1.77 -12.85 -2.44
C MET A 54 2.62 -13.37 -1.28
N TRP A 55 2.23 -14.49 -0.64
CA TRP A 55 2.93 -15.04 0.52
C TRP A 55 4.20 -15.80 0.15
N GLN A 56 4.46 -16.04 -1.13
CA GLN A 56 5.78 -16.49 -1.60
C GLN A 56 6.90 -15.52 -1.19
N PHE A 57 6.58 -14.22 -1.05
CA PHE A 57 7.52 -13.18 -0.65
C PHE A 57 7.69 -13.05 0.87
N ARG A 58 7.22 -14.01 1.69
CA ARG A 58 7.26 -13.90 3.16
C ARG A 58 8.63 -13.56 3.76
N LYS A 59 9.72 -14.06 3.16
CA LYS A 59 11.11 -13.82 3.61
C LYS A 59 11.53 -12.35 3.48
N ILE A 60 10.80 -11.59 2.67
CA ILE A 60 10.99 -10.17 2.40
C ILE A 60 9.74 -9.38 2.80
N LEU A 61 9.02 -9.85 3.81
CA LEU A 61 7.92 -9.15 4.47
C LEU A 61 8.21 -9.01 5.98
N PRO A 62 7.61 -8.04 6.69
CA PRO A 62 8.02 -7.66 8.05
C PRO A 62 7.41 -8.58 9.13
N PHE A 63 7.74 -9.87 9.08
CA PHE A 63 7.26 -10.88 10.04
C PHE A 63 8.43 -11.56 10.76
N LYS A 64 8.29 -11.79 12.07
CA LYS A 64 9.27 -12.48 12.91
C LYS A 64 8.98 -13.98 13.04
N ARG A 65 7.71 -14.39 12.94
CA ARG A 65 7.25 -15.77 13.14
C ARG A 65 6.63 -16.36 11.87
N GLU A 66 6.26 -17.63 11.90
CA GLU A 66 5.40 -18.20 10.86
C GLU A 66 4.11 -17.36 10.76
N VAL A 67 3.84 -16.91 9.54
CA VAL A 67 2.78 -15.95 9.26
C VAL A 67 1.43 -16.66 9.27
N CYS A 68 0.48 -16.15 10.04
CA CYS A 68 -0.92 -16.49 9.86
C CYS A 68 -1.39 -15.85 8.54
N ARG A 69 -1.33 -16.62 7.45
CA ARG A 69 -1.83 -16.19 6.14
C ARG A 69 -3.32 -15.91 6.22
N THR A 70 -3.79 -14.95 5.44
CA THR A 70 -5.22 -14.84 5.18
C THR A 70 -5.69 -16.07 4.41
N HIS A 71 -6.91 -16.56 4.70
CA HIS A 71 -7.48 -17.70 3.97
C HIS A 71 -7.76 -17.36 2.50
N LEU A 72 -8.10 -16.09 2.23
CA LEU A 72 -8.26 -15.61 0.86
C LEU A 72 -6.90 -15.48 0.17
N ARG A 73 -6.86 -15.95 -1.08
CA ARG A 73 -5.68 -15.88 -1.95
C ARG A 73 -5.53 -14.47 -2.52
N VAL A 74 -4.56 -13.74 -2.00
CA VAL A 74 -4.23 -12.37 -2.44
C VAL A 74 -2.98 -12.39 -3.30
N GLY A 75 -2.95 -11.59 -4.36
CA GLY A 75 -1.86 -11.64 -5.35
C GLY A 75 -2.03 -12.76 -6.36
N SER A 76 -0.94 -13.15 -7.03
CA SER A 76 -0.98 -14.02 -8.22
C SER A 76 -1.89 -13.46 -9.33
N THR A 77 -2.05 -12.14 -9.38
CA THR A 77 -3.00 -11.49 -10.31
C THR A 77 -2.45 -11.51 -11.74
N PRO A 78 -3.30 -11.46 -12.79
CA PRO A 78 -2.84 -11.53 -14.17
C PRO A 78 -1.89 -10.39 -14.56
N LEU A 79 -0.90 -10.73 -15.38
CA LEU A 79 -0.06 -9.79 -16.12
C LEU A 79 -0.39 -9.93 -17.61
N TYR A 80 -1.28 -9.09 -18.10
CA TYR A 80 -1.76 -9.17 -19.49
C TYR A 80 -0.77 -8.51 -20.45
N SER A 81 -0.61 -9.10 -21.64
CA SER A 81 0.16 -8.52 -22.75
C SER A 81 -0.77 -8.01 -23.85
N PHE A 82 -0.49 -6.81 -24.37
CA PHE A 82 -1.30 -6.15 -25.41
C PHE A 82 -0.44 -5.74 -26.63
N PRO A 83 0.03 -6.68 -27.45
CA PRO A 83 0.95 -6.39 -28.55
C PRO A 83 0.37 -5.43 -29.61
N ASN A 84 -0.94 -5.52 -29.89
CA ASN A 84 -1.60 -4.61 -30.84
C ASN A 84 -1.63 -3.17 -30.35
N ILE A 85 -1.85 -2.97 -29.04
CA ILE A 85 -1.83 -1.65 -28.43
C ILE A 85 -0.39 -1.14 -28.35
N ALA A 86 0.56 -2.00 -27.98
CA ALA A 86 1.99 -1.67 -27.96
C ALA A 86 2.44 -1.12 -29.32
N LYS A 87 2.12 -1.83 -30.41
CA LYS A 87 2.44 -1.41 -31.79
C LYS A 87 1.83 -0.05 -32.14
N LYS A 88 0.59 0.22 -31.73
CA LYS A 88 -0.08 1.51 -31.97
C LYS A 88 0.67 2.69 -31.34
N PHE A 89 1.31 2.47 -30.19
CA PHE A 89 2.09 3.50 -29.48
C PHE A 89 3.60 3.41 -29.74
N GLY A 90 4.04 2.59 -30.70
CA GLY A 90 5.47 2.41 -31.00
C GLY A 90 6.26 1.73 -29.88
N LEU A 91 5.60 0.99 -29.00
CA LEU A 91 6.22 0.26 -27.90
C LEU A 91 6.57 -1.17 -28.34
N SER A 92 7.70 -1.69 -27.87
CA SER A 92 8.10 -3.08 -28.09
C SER A 92 7.20 -4.07 -27.34
N ASN A 93 6.71 -3.68 -26.16
CA ASN A 93 5.81 -4.47 -25.34
C ASN A 93 4.92 -3.54 -24.49
N LEU A 94 3.71 -4.01 -24.17
CA LEU A 94 2.81 -3.35 -23.22
C LEU A 94 2.21 -4.41 -22.31
N LEU A 95 2.50 -4.27 -21.01
CA LEU A 95 2.01 -5.16 -19.97
C LEU A 95 1.05 -4.42 -19.03
N VAL A 96 0.01 -5.11 -18.57
CA VAL A 96 -0.94 -4.58 -17.58
C VAL A 96 -1.06 -5.54 -16.42
N LYS A 97 -0.59 -5.11 -15.24
CA LYS A 97 -0.76 -5.85 -13.99
C LYS A 97 -2.17 -5.59 -13.43
N TYR A 98 -3.07 -6.57 -13.54
CA TYR A 98 -4.49 -6.40 -13.25
C TYR A 98 -4.90 -6.90 -11.85
N ASP A 99 -4.74 -6.02 -10.88
CA ASP A 99 -5.08 -6.29 -9.48
C ASP A 99 -6.57 -6.12 -9.13
N GLY A 100 -7.42 -5.83 -10.13
CA GLY A 100 -8.87 -5.89 -9.97
C GLY A 100 -9.41 -7.31 -9.80
N SER A 101 -8.56 -8.32 -10.00
CA SER A 101 -8.88 -9.74 -9.79
C SER A 101 -8.63 -10.26 -8.37
N ASN A 102 -8.13 -9.41 -7.46
CA ASN A 102 -8.00 -9.79 -6.05
C ASN A 102 -9.39 -10.03 -5.41
N PRO A 103 -9.47 -10.73 -4.26
CA PRO A 103 -10.73 -11.17 -3.66
C PRO A 103 -11.81 -10.09 -3.48
N THR A 104 -11.45 -8.86 -3.11
CA THR A 104 -12.42 -7.76 -2.96
C THR A 104 -12.45 -6.81 -4.17
N GLY A 105 -11.80 -7.18 -5.26
CA GLY A 105 -11.75 -6.41 -6.51
C GLY A 105 -10.74 -5.26 -6.52
N SER A 106 -9.75 -5.25 -5.62
CA SER A 106 -8.82 -4.11 -5.54
C SER A 106 -7.38 -4.46 -5.13
N TYR A 107 -6.44 -3.61 -5.56
CA TYR A 107 -5.04 -3.64 -5.11
C TYR A 107 -4.86 -3.48 -3.59
N LYS A 108 -5.88 -2.98 -2.88
CA LYS A 108 -5.80 -2.74 -1.44
C LYS A 108 -5.73 -4.05 -0.63
N ASP A 109 -6.10 -5.17 -1.23
CA ASP A 109 -6.05 -6.51 -0.61
C ASP A 109 -4.65 -6.88 -0.18
N ARG A 110 -3.64 -6.53 -0.97
CA ARG A 110 -2.24 -6.74 -0.61
C ARG A 110 -1.85 -6.06 0.71
N ALA A 111 -2.28 -4.82 0.90
CA ALA A 111 -2.03 -4.08 2.14
C ALA A 111 -2.81 -4.66 3.32
N SER A 112 -4.09 -4.97 3.10
CA SER A 112 -4.97 -5.49 4.15
C SER A 112 -4.55 -6.89 4.60
N ALA A 113 -4.02 -7.73 3.70
CA ALA A 113 -3.47 -9.04 4.03
C ALA A 113 -2.29 -8.94 5.00
N VAL A 114 -1.34 -8.03 4.73
CA VAL A 114 -0.22 -7.76 5.65
C VAL A 114 -0.70 -7.14 6.96
N ALA A 115 -1.68 -6.22 6.92
CA ALA A 115 -2.24 -5.62 8.12
C ALA A 115 -2.85 -6.67 9.06
N ILE A 116 -3.66 -7.58 8.51
CA ILE A 116 -4.29 -8.67 9.26
C ILE A 116 -3.24 -9.61 9.83
N ALA A 117 -2.26 -10.03 9.04
CA ALA A 117 -1.19 -10.90 9.51
C ALA A 117 -0.38 -10.25 10.64
N LYS A 118 -0.07 -8.95 10.56
CA LYS A 118 0.60 -8.20 11.63
C LYS A 118 -0.26 -8.07 12.88
N ALA A 119 -1.54 -7.76 12.73
CA ALA A 119 -2.48 -7.69 13.85
C ALA A 119 -2.55 -9.03 14.60
N VAL A 120 -2.62 -10.16 13.88
CA VAL A 120 -2.61 -11.50 14.47
C VAL A 120 -1.26 -11.80 15.14
N GLU A 121 -0.12 -11.47 14.50
CA GLU A 121 1.22 -11.67 15.08
C GLU A 121 1.38 -10.92 16.41
N TYR A 122 0.82 -9.72 16.51
CA TYR A 122 0.82 -8.92 17.73
C TYR A 122 -0.30 -9.30 18.73
N GLY A 123 -1.17 -10.25 18.38
CA GLY A 123 -2.22 -10.75 19.27
C GLY A 123 -3.49 -9.88 19.36
N TYR A 124 -3.67 -8.93 18.43
CA TYR A 124 -4.90 -8.14 18.37
C TYR A 124 -6.11 -9.01 17.97
N LYS A 125 -7.30 -8.60 18.42
CA LYS A 125 -8.59 -9.19 18.04
C LYS A 125 -9.44 -8.27 17.17
N ASP A 126 -9.06 -7.00 17.10
CA ASP A 126 -9.82 -5.96 16.42
C ASP A 126 -8.87 -5.13 15.55
N ILE A 127 -9.34 -4.81 14.36
CA ILE A 127 -8.63 -4.01 13.36
C ILE A 127 -9.57 -2.94 12.81
N TYR A 128 -9.07 -1.76 12.50
CA TYR A 128 -9.91 -0.67 12.03
C TYR A 128 -9.33 0.13 10.87
N CYS A 129 -10.21 0.80 10.13
CA CYS A 129 -9.80 1.86 9.20
C CYS A 129 -10.92 2.90 9.00
N ALA A 130 -10.53 4.12 8.65
CA ALA A 130 -11.43 5.16 8.15
C ALA A 130 -11.36 5.23 6.63
N SER A 131 -12.38 4.70 5.96
CA SER A 131 -12.48 4.72 4.50
C SER A 131 -13.89 4.37 4.05
N THR A 132 -14.34 4.99 2.96
CA THR A 132 -15.60 4.66 2.30
C THR A 132 -15.39 3.90 1.00
N GLY A 133 -14.15 3.50 0.68
CA GLY A 133 -13.80 2.90 -0.61
C GLY A 133 -13.04 1.59 -0.49
N ASN A 134 -12.20 1.33 -1.49
CA ASN A 134 -11.45 0.08 -1.65
C ASN A 134 -10.67 -0.36 -0.40
N ALA A 135 -10.17 0.56 0.42
CA ALA A 135 -9.45 0.20 1.64
C ALA A 135 -10.37 -0.44 2.71
N ALA A 136 -11.58 0.08 2.86
CA ALA A 136 -12.56 -0.46 3.80
C ALA A 136 -13.15 -1.79 3.31
N SER A 137 -13.55 -1.89 2.05
CA SER A 137 -14.03 -3.15 1.47
C SER A 137 -12.97 -4.25 1.58
N SER A 138 -11.72 -3.91 1.28
CA SER A 138 -10.58 -4.81 1.40
C SER A 138 -10.37 -5.30 2.83
N LEU A 139 -10.37 -4.37 3.80
CA LEU A 139 -10.23 -4.75 5.21
C LEU A 139 -11.39 -5.64 5.66
N ALA A 140 -12.63 -5.24 5.38
CA ALA A 140 -13.83 -5.98 5.76
C ALA A 140 -13.82 -7.39 5.17
N GLY A 141 -13.57 -7.53 3.86
CA GLY A 141 -13.59 -8.82 3.18
C GLY A 141 -12.50 -9.77 3.65
N LEU A 142 -11.27 -9.28 3.82
CA LEU A 142 -10.19 -10.13 4.30
C LEU A 142 -10.34 -10.44 5.81
N ALA A 143 -10.81 -9.48 6.61
CA ALA A 143 -11.02 -9.68 8.04
C ALA A 143 -12.14 -10.71 8.32
N ALA A 144 -13.21 -10.71 7.51
CA ALA A 144 -14.28 -11.70 7.58
C ALA A 144 -13.78 -13.15 7.39
N SER A 145 -12.67 -13.33 6.64
CA SER A 145 -11.99 -14.62 6.48
C SER A 145 -10.92 -14.89 7.55
N SER A 146 -10.83 -14.07 8.59
CA SER A 146 -9.80 -14.11 9.63
C SER A 146 -10.41 -14.18 11.03
N GLN A 147 -9.58 -14.22 12.07
CA GLN A 147 -10.03 -14.16 13.47
C GLN A 147 -10.19 -12.74 14.02
N LEU A 148 -10.11 -11.71 13.15
CA LEU A 148 -10.19 -10.30 13.55
C LEU A 148 -11.57 -9.72 13.28
N LYS A 149 -12.05 -8.90 14.21
CA LYS A 149 -13.22 -8.03 13.99
C LYS A 149 -12.79 -6.75 13.29
N ALA A 150 -13.46 -6.38 12.21
CA ALA A 150 -13.18 -5.16 11.46
C ALA A 150 -14.14 -4.03 11.84
N HIS A 151 -13.58 -2.88 12.24
CA HIS A 151 -14.31 -1.64 12.54
C HIS A 151 -14.04 -0.59 11.47
N ILE A 152 -15.09 -0.12 10.79
CA ILE A 152 -14.96 0.77 9.65
C ILE A 152 -15.63 2.11 9.94
N PHE A 153 -14.81 3.16 10.00
CA PHE A 153 -15.28 4.52 10.23
C PHE A 153 -15.60 5.20 8.89
N VAL A 154 -16.83 5.71 8.78
CA VAL A 154 -17.32 6.40 7.58
C VAL A 154 -18.08 7.67 7.95
N PRO A 155 -18.05 8.74 7.13
CA PRO A 155 -19.03 9.81 7.24
C PRO A 155 -20.45 9.28 7.16
N ALA A 156 -21.38 9.80 7.97
CA ALA A 156 -22.79 9.44 7.94
C ALA A 156 -23.45 9.74 6.58
N SER A 157 -22.89 10.69 5.83
CA SER A 157 -23.29 11.06 4.47
C SER A 157 -22.78 10.12 3.38
N SER A 158 -22.06 9.04 3.73
CA SER A 158 -21.45 8.14 2.75
C SER A 158 -22.50 7.46 1.85
N PRO A 159 -22.30 7.45 0.52
CA PRO A 159 -23.25 6.82 -0.39
C PRO A 159 -23.42 5.33 -0.09
N ARG A 160 -24.68 4.86 -0.04
CA ARG A 160 -25.00 3.44 0.24
C ARG A 160 -24.22 2.48 -0.66
N ALA A 161 -24.15 2.76 -1.95
CA ALA A 161 -23.42 1.94 -2.92
C ALA A 161 -21.94 1.74 -2.56
N LYS A 162 -21.30 2.75 -1.93
CA LYS A 162 -19.90 2.68 -1.49
C LYS A 162 -19.72 1.81 -0.24
N ILE A 163 -20.72 1.77 0.64
CA ILE A 163 -20.66 0.98 1.89
C ILE A 163 -21.26 -0.43 1.78
N SER A 164 -22.02 -0.73 0.71
CA SER A 164 -22.70 -2.03 0.54
C SER A 164 -21.75 -3.22 0.70
N GLN A 165 -20.58 -3.19 0.05
CA GLN A 165 -19.61 -4.29 0.12
C GLN A 165 -19.08 -4.49 1.54
N ILE A 166 -18.87 -3.40 2.29
CA ILE A 166 -18.40 -3.43 3.69
C ILE A 166 -19.43 -4.12 4.58
N VAL A 167 -20.71 -3.76 4.42
CA VAL A 167 -21.83 -4.34 5.18
C VAL A 167 -22.03 -5.82 4.85
N VAL A 168 -21.95 -6.20 3.58
CA VAL A 168 -22.07 -7.60 3.14
C VAL A 168 -20.98 -8.49 3.74
N TYR A 169 -19.76 -7.98 3.90
CA TYR A 169 -18.68 -8.71 4.58
C TYR A 169 -18.81 -8.75 6.11
N GLY A 170 -19.81 -8.08 6.70
CA GLY A 170 -20.09 -8.17 8.14
C GLY A 170 -19.16 -7.35 9.04
N ALA A 171 -18.51 -6.31 8.50
CA ALA A 171 -17.73 -5.40 9.33
C ALA A 171 -18.63 -4.47 10.17
N ASP A 172 -18.16 -4.09 11.35
CA ASP A 172 -18.81 -3.10 12.21
C ASP A 172 -18.67 -1.71 11.56
N LEU A 173 -19.76 -1.20 10.99
CA LEU A 173 -19.78 0.13 10.37
C LEU A 173 -20.09 1.21 11.42
N ILE A 174 -19.15 2.13 11.62
CA ILE A 174 -19.25 3.24 12.57
C ILE A 174 -19.44 4.53 11.76
N ALA A 175 -20.68 5.01 11.71
CA ALA A 175 -21.01 6.26 11.04
C ALA A 175 -20.68 7.46 11.94
N ILE A 176 -19.93 8.42 11.39
CA ILE A 176 -19.52 9.66 12.04
C ILE A 176 -20.28 10.82 11.41
N ASP A 177 -21.00 11.60 12.22
CA ASP A 177 -21.60 12.85 11.76
C ASP A 177 -20.51 13.91 11.59
N GLY A 178 -19.97 14.00 10.38
CA GLY A 178 -18.83 14.84 10.05
C GLY A 178 -18.21 14.52 8.70
N THR A 179 -17.09 15.15 8.44
CA THR A 179 -16.26 15.01 7.23
C THR A 179 -15.42 13.73 7.25
N TYR A 180 -14.80 13.40 6.12
CA TYR A 180 -13.86 12.28 6.03
C TYR A 180 -12.65 12.45 6.97
N ASP A 181 -12.11 13.68 7.05
CA ASP A 181 -10.96 13.97 7.91
C ASP A 181 -11.33 13.80 9.39
N GLU A 182 -12.52 14.24 9.80
CA GLU A 182 -13.02 14.04 11.16
C GLU A 182 -13.22 12.55 11.47
N ALA A 183 -13.81 11.78 10.53
CA ALA A 183 -13.94 10.33 10.69
C ALA A 183 -12.58 9.63 10.81
N PHE A 184 -11.57 10.11 10.06
CA PHE A 184 -10.19 9.63 10.18
C PHE A 184 -9.60 9.93 11.55
N ASP A 185 -9.65 11.18 12.01
CA ASP A 185 -9.10 11.60 13.30
C ASP A 185 -9.79 10.91 14.49
N ILE A 186 -11.12 10.76 14.42
CA ILE A 186 -11.90 10.00 15.40
C ILE A 186 -11.48 8.53 15.40
N SER A 187 -11.29 7.92 14.23
CA SER A 187 -10.84 6.53 14.16
C SER A 187 -9.50 6.30 14.87
N LEU A 188 -8.56 7.26 14.78
CA LEU A 188 -7.27 7.17 15.47
C LEU A 188 -7.44 7.25 16.99
N LYS A 189 -8.25 8.20 17.47
CA LYS A 189 -8.53 8.36 18.91
C LYS A 189 -9.21 7.11 19.47
N VAL A 190 -10.26 6.63 18.81
CA VAL A 190 -10.99 5.43 19.25
C VAL A 190 -10.12 4.19 19.20
N GLY A 191 -9.39 3.99 18.09
CA GLY A 191 -8.47 2.87 17.93
C GLY A 191 -7.40 2.82 19.03
N SER A 192 -6.81 3.97 19.37
CA SER A 192 -5.85 4.08 20.47
C SER A 192 -6.48 3.74 21.83
N ILE A 193 -7.65 4.34 22.16
CA ILE A 193 -8.35 4.08 23.43
C ILE A 193 -8.78 2.61 23.57
N LYS A 194 -9.23 2.00 22.48
CA LYS A 194 -9.72 0.62 22.46
C LYS A 194 -8.62 -0.43 22.28
N GLY A 195 -7.39 -0.01 21.98
CA GLY A 195 -6.28 -0.92 21.67
C GLY A 195 -6.53 -1.74 20.41
N TRP A 196 -7.07 -1.13 19.35
CA TRP A 196 -7.31 -1.77 18.05
C TRP A 196 -6.13 -1.55 17.10
N PHE A 197 -5.87 -2.50 16.21
CA PHE A 197 -4.81 -2.36 15.21
C PHE A 197 -5.25 -1.45 14.06
N SER A 198 -4.42 -0.49 13.68
CA SER A 198 -4.77 0.46 12.61
C SER A 198 -4.35 -0.04 11.25
N ARG A 199 -5.29 -0.14 10.30
CA ARG A 199 -5.00 -0.36 8.87
C ARG A 199 -5.00 0.95 8.06
N ASN A 200 -5.12 2.11 8.70
CA ASN A 200 -5.18 3.38 8.00
C ASN A 200 -3.96 3.58 7.09
N SER A 201 -4.24 3.89 5.81
CA SER A 201 -3.21 4.08 4.80
C SER A 201 -2.29 5.25 5.16
N ALA A 202 -1.03 5.16 4.72
CA ALA A 202 -0.01 6.21 4.84
C ALA A 202 0.42 6.60 6.26
N ILE A 203 -0.16 5.99 7.31
CA ILE A 203 0.39 6.03 8.67
C ILE A 203 1.01 4.68 9.04
N ASN A 204 0.35 3.55 8.75
CA ASN A 204 0.89 2.25 9.11
C ASN A 204 1.99 1.83 8.10
N PRO A 205 3.26 1.67 8.54
CA PRO A 205 4.38 1.41 7.63
C PRO A 205 4.30 0.04 6.96
N TYR A 206 3.70 -0.95 7.62
CA TYR A 206 3.64 -2.33 7.14
C TYR A 206 2.74 -2.49 5.90
N LEU A 207 1.81 -1.57 5.67
CA LEU A 207 0.88 -1.64 4.53
C LEU A 207 1.59 -1.51 3.17
N LEU A 208 2.70 -0.78 3.17
CA LEU A 208 3.54 -0.56 2.00
C LEU A 208 4.22 -1.87 1.57
N GLU A 209 4.57 -2.71 2.55
CA GLU A 209 5.18 -4.04 2.34
C GLU A 209 4.21 -5.03 1.71
N GLY A 210 2.91 -4.93 2.01
CA GLY A 210 1.91 -5.70 1.28
C GLY A 210 1.84 -5.29 -0.18
N LYS A 211 1.66 -3.98 -0.42
CA LYS A 211 1.55 -3.42 -1.78
C LYS A 211 2.77 -3.73 -2.64
N LYS A 212 3.99 -3.67 -2.11
CA LYS A 212 5.22 -3.86 -2.91
C LYS A 212 5.25 -5.21 -3.63
N THR A 213 4.54 -6.22 -3.11
CA THR A 213 4.41 -7.54 -3.74
C THR A 213 3.86 -7.46 -5.17
N GLY A 214 3.11 -6.42 -5.53
CA GLY A 214 2.70 -6.20 -6.92
C GLY A 214 3.89 -5.99 -7.87
N ALA A 215 4.92 -5.24 -7.45
CA ALA A 215 6.15 -5.07 -8.23
C ALA A 215 6.99 -6.35 -8.28
N LEU A 216 7.05 -7.09 -7.17
CA LEU A 216 7.74 -8.38 -7.10
C LEU A 216 7.10 -9.39 -8.06
N GLU A 217 5.77 -9.48 -8.07
CA GLU A 217 5.03 -10.33 -9.00
C GLU A 217 5.26 -9.93 -10.46
N ILE A 218 5.36 -8.63 -10.77
CA ILE A 218 5.68 -8.19 -12.14
C ILE A 218 7.02 -8.79 -12.60
N ILE A 219 8.05 -8.76 -11.76
CA ILE A 219 9.37 -9.34 -12.11
C ILE A 219 9.28 -10.86 -12.28
N VAL A 220 8.67 -11.57 -11.32
CA VAL A 220 8.56 -13.03 -11.36
C VAL A 220 7.75 -13.49 -12.57
N GLN A 221 6.61 -12.84 -12.84
CA GLN A 221 5.72 -13.18 -13.96
C GLN A 221 6.29 -12.77 -15.32
N ASN A 222 7.13 -11.73 -15.37
CA ASN A 222 7.83 -11.31 -16.58
C ASN A 222 9.18 -12.04 -16.76
N ASN A 223 9.32 -13.24 -16.18
CA ASN A 223 10.50 -14.09 -16.28
C ASN A 223 11.80 -13.35 -15.95
N TRP A 224 11.80 -12.59 -14.86
CA TRP A 224 12.94 -11.79 -14.37
C TRP A 224 13.41 -10.68 -15.31
N ASN A 225 12.65 -10.37 -16.37
CA ASN A 225 12.90 -9.22 -17.23
C ASN A 225 12.35 -7.95 -16.56
N VAL A 226 13.23 -7.00 -16.25
CA VAL A 226 12.85 -5.73 -15.64
C VAL A 226 12.29 -4.81 -16.74
N PRO A 227 11.04 -4.32 -16.63
CA PRO A 227 10.50 -3.34 -17.58
C PRO A 227 11.38 -2.09 -17.66
N ASP A 228 11.34 -1.36 -18.78
CA ASP A 228 12.04 -0.07 -18.84
C ASP A 228 11.29 1.03 -18.11
N THR A 229 9.96 0.92 -18.04
CA THR A 229 9.10 1.90 -17.38
C THR A 229 7.89 1.23 -16.75
N VAL A 230 7.47 1.72 -15.58
CA VAL A 230 6.25 1.31 -14.89
C VAL A 230 5.41 2.55 -14.59
N ILE A 231 4.17 2.54 -15.07
CA ILE A 231 3.22 3.65 -14.90
C ILE A 231 2.24 3.30 -13.78
N VAL A 232 2.08 4.20 -12.81
CA VAL A 232 1.29 3.95 -11.60
C VAL A 232 0.32 5.12 -11.36
N PRO A 233 -1.00 4.88 -11.22
CA PRO A 233 -1.93 5.90 -10.75
C PRO A 233 -1.63 6.31 -9.30
N VAL A 234 -1.63 7.62 -9.01
CA VAL A 234 -1.21 8.17 -7.71
C VAL A 234 -2.35 8.95 -7.04
N GLY A 235 -2.81 8.43 -5.90
CA GLY A 235 -3.60 9.20 -4.92
C GLY A 235 -2.69 9.67 -3.79
N ASP A 236 -2.66 8.93 -2.67
CA ASP A 236 -1.83 9.22 -1.49
C ASP A 236 -0.30 9.16 -1.69
N GLY A 237 0.18 8.61 -2.81
CA GLY A 237 1.59 8.26 -3.00
C GLY A 237 1.98 6.84 -2.59
N THR A 238 1.21 6.18 -1.71
CA THR A 238 1.65 4.89 -1.14
C THR A 238 1.86 3.76 -2.15
N VAL A 239 1.06 3.68 -3.22
CA VAL A 239 1.19 2.60 -4.22
C VAL A 239 2.48 2.76 -5.01
N ILE A 240 2.77 3.96 -5.54
CA ILE A 240 4.01 4.19 -6.30
C ILE A 240 5.25 4.01 -5.41
N SER A 241 5.19 4.47 -4.15
CA SER A 241 6.24 4.20 -3.17
C SER A 241 6.48 2.71 -2.96
N SER A 242 5.40 1.92 -2.91
CA SER A 242 5.48 0.47 -2.74
C SER A 242 6.06 -0.23 -3.96
N ILE A 243 5.67 0.21 -5.16
CA ILE A 243 6.20 -0.34 -6.41
C ILE A 243 7.71 -0.13 -6.48
N TYR A 244 8.19 1.09 -6.18
CA TYR A 244 9.63 1.35 -6.06
C TYR A 244 10.29 0.41 -5.05
N LYS A 245 9.73 0.33 -3.84
CA LYS A 245 10.29 -0.50 -2.76
C LYS A 245 10.41 -1.96 -3.15
N GLY A 246 9.45 -2.50 -3.90
CA GLY A 246 9.51 -3.88 -4.38
C GLY A 246 10.70 -4.10 -5.32
N PHE A 247 10.90 -3.22 -6.30
CA PHE A 247 12.06 -3.30 -7.18
C PHE A 247 13.37 -3.07 -6.42
N TYR A 248 13.39 -2.13 -5.48
CA TYR A 248 14.53 -1.88 -4.60
C TYR A 248 14.91 -3.14 -3.82
N ASP A 249 13.96 -3.82 -3.18
CA ASP A 249 14.25 -5.03 -2.41
C ASP A 249 14.83 -6.16 -3.27
N PHE A 250 14.30 -6.39 -4.47
CA PHE A 250 14.88 -7.36 -5.40
C PHE A 250 16.26 -6.95 -5.91
N LYS A 251 16.55 -5.65 -6.03
CA LYS A 251 17.87 -5.16 -6.41
C LYS A 251 18.88 -5.37 -5.27
N GLU A 252 18.53 -5.00 -4.03
CA GLU A 252 19.40 -5.21 -2.87
C GLU A 252 19.69 -6.70 -2.61
N LEU A 253 18.75 -7.59 -2.96
CA LEU A 253 18.94 -9.05 -2.90
C LEU A 253 19.71 -9.62 -4.11
N GLY A 254 20.14 -8.79 -5.06
CA GLY A 254 20.86 -9.22 -6.27
C GLY A 254 20.00 -10.01 -7.27
N LEU A 255 18.68 -10.02 -7.13
CA LEU A 255 17.77 -10.75 -8.02
C LEU A 255 17.51 -10.00 -9.33
N ILE A 256 17.62 -8.67 -9.30
CA ILE A 256 17.58 -7.79 -10.48
C ILE A 256 18.73 -6.78 -10.41
N ASN A 257 19.09 -6.17 -11.54
CA ASN A 257 20.24 -5.26 -11.65
C ASN A 257 19.88 -3.77 -11.74
N LYS A 258 18.61 -3.43 -12.00
CA LYS A 258 18.12 -2.05 -12.14
C LYS A 258 16.72 -1.89 -11.56
N ILE A 259 16.38 -0.66 -11.15
CA ILE A 259 15.01 -0.25 -10.86
C ILE A 259 14.45 0.36 -12.16
N PRO A 260 13.22 0.03 -12.59
CA PRO A 260 12.60 0.64 -13.76
C PRO A 260 12.24 2.10 -13.48
N ARG A 261 12.22 2.94 -14.52
CA ARG A 261 11.71 4.31 -14.41
C ARG A 261 10.25 4.28 -13.98
N LEU A 262 9.92 4.98 -12.90
CA LEU A 262 8.54 5.09 -12.44
C LEU A 262 7.90 6.38 -12.93
N ILE A 263 6.65 6.26 -13.41
CA ILE A 263 5.83 7.40 -13.80
C ILE A 263 4.57 7.40 -12.95
N GLY A 264 4.43 8.39 -12.08
CA GLY A 264 3.20 8.66 -11.33
C GLY A 264 2.21 9.44 -12.17
N VAL A 265 0.96 9.01 -12.22
CA VAL A 265 -0.13 9.69 -12.96
C VAL A 265 -1.21 10.14 -11.99
N GLN A 266 -1.52 11.43 -12.00
CA GLN A 266 -2.62 12.02 -11.23
C GLN A 266 -3.66 12.62 -12.16
N ALA A 267 -4.91 12.72 -11.67
CA ALA A 267 -5.92 13.52 -12.35
C ALA A 267 -5.60 15.01 -12.18
N THR A 268 -5.90 15.83 -13.20
CA THR A 268 -5.64 17.28 -13.18
C THR A 268 -6.32 18.00 -12.01
N GLY A 269 -7.48 17.52 -11.56
CA GLY A 269 -8.18 18.05 -10.38
C GLY A 269 -7.74 17.45 -9.04
N ALA A 270 -6.70 16.61 -9.01
CA ALA A 270 -6.18 15.93 -7.81
C ALA A 270 -4.66 15.71 -7.91
N ASP A 271 -3.91 16.75 -8.28
CA ASP A 271 -2.50 16.75 -8.70
C ASP A 271 -1.50 17.08 -7.57
N ARG A 272 -1.89 16.90 -6.31
CA ARG A 272 -1.15 17.35 -5.12
C ARG A 272 0.28 16.78 -5.00
N VAL A 273 0.50 15.53 -5.41
CA VAL A 273 1.84 14.90 -5.40
C VAL A 273 2.68 15.39 -6.58
N VAL A 274 2.08 15.63 -7.74
CA VAL A 274 2.74 16.24 -8.91
C VAL A 274 3.27 17.63 -8.55
N ARG A 275 2.43 18.48 -7.95
CA ARG A 275 2.85 19.81 -7.46
C ARG A 275 4.02 19.73 -6.49
N ALA A 276 3.92 18.85 -5.49
CA ALA A 276 5.01 18.63 -4.54
C ALA A 276 6.31 18.18 -5.23
N PHE A 277 6.22 17.31 -6.24
CA PHE A 277 7.37 16.84 -7.01
C PHE A 277 8.01 17.96 -7.85
N GLU A 278 7.19 18.78 -8.52
CA GLU A 278 7.63 19.91 -9.36
C GLU A 278 8.25 21.05 -8.55
N ASN A 279 7.75 21.30 -7.34
CA ASN A 279 8.33 22.28 -6.41
C ASN A 279 9.75 21.91 -5.94
N GLY A 280 10.15 20.65 -6.12
CA GLY A 280 11.51 20.19 -5.86
C GLY A 280 11.82 19.90 -4.38
N SER A 281 13.09 19.60 -4.11
CA SER A 281 13.58 19.26 -2.77
C SER A 281 13.87 20.52 -1.94
N PRO A 282 13.49 20.58 -0.66
CA PRO A 282 12.82 19.54 0.11
C PRO A 282 11.34 19.39 -0.28
N TYR A 283 10.93 18.15 -0.56
CA TYR A 283 9.54 17.85 -0.90
C TYR A 283 8.64 18.08 0.32
N GLN A 284 7.53 18.79 0.10
CA GLN A 284 6.54 19.07 1.14
C GLN A 284 5.13 18.67 0.67
N PRO A 285 4.28 18.13 1.57
CA PRO A 285 2.88 17.90 1.27
C PRO A 285 2.16 19.20 0.87
N ASP A 286 1.43 19.15 -0.24
CA ASP A 286 0.47 20.20 -0.64
C ASP A 286 -0.96 19.70 -0.37
N ASP A 287 -1.77 20.52 0.29
CA ASP A 287 -3.15 20.22 0.63
C ASP A 287 -4.11 21.09 -0.18
N GLY A 288 -5.23 20.52 -0.57
CA GLY A 288 -6.35 21.32 -1.06
C GLY A 288 -7.48 20.46 -1.56
N ASN A 289 -8.44 21.10 -2.23
CA ASN A 289 -9.58 20.38 -2.79
C ASN A 289 -9.12 19.43 -3.90
N ALA A 290 -9.74 18.25 -3.95
CA ALA A 290 -9.55 17.29 -5.02
C ALA A 290 -10.90 16.91 -5.62
N HIS A 291 -10.94 16.82 -6.95
CA HIS A 291 -12.12 16.36 -7.67
C HIS A 291 -11.70 15.59 -8.91
N SER A 292 -12.20 14.37 -9.06
CA SER A 292 -12.03 13.56 -10.26
C SER A 292 -13.08 12.45 -10.31
N VAL A 293 -13.45 12.04 -11.53
CA VAL A 293 -14.21 10.79 -11.75
C VAL A 293 -13.40 9.55 -11.33
N ALA A 294 -12.07 9.66 -11.30
CA ALA A 294 -11.18 8.62 -10.80
C ALA A 294 -11.10 8.65 -9.26
N ASP A 295 -12.20 8.26 -8.61
CA ASP A 295 -12.43 8.36 -7.16
C ASP A 295 -11.24 7.87 -6.30
N SER A 296 -10.65 6.72 -6.65
CA SER A 296 -9.55 6.11 -5.88
C SER A 296 -8.23 6.90 -5.88
N ILE A 297 -8.08 7.89 -6.77
CA ILE A 297 -6.93 8.80 -6.82
C ILE A 297 -7.33 10.26 -6.61
N SER A 298 -8.60 10.55 -6.27
CA SER A 298 -9.07 11.89 -5.95
C SER A 298 -8.75 12.23 -4.50
N VAL A 299 -7.47 12.54 -4.24
CA VAL A 299 -6.96 12.78 -2.88
C VAL A 299 -6.50 14.24 -2.74
N GLY A 300 -7.16 14.98 -1.85
CA GLY A 300 -6.85 16.38 -1.58
C GLY A 300 -5.72 16.61 -0.58
N LYS A 301 -5.50 15.64 0.30
CA LYS A 301 -4.48 15.69 1.37
C LYS A 301 -3.62 14.43 1.36
N PRO A 302 -2.79 14.21 0.34
CA PRO A 302 -1.96 13.00 0.26
C PRO A 302 -0.98 12.94 1.43
N ARG A 303 -0.75 11.72 1.93
CA ARG A 303 0.03 11.50 3.17
C ARG A 303 1.43 10.91 2.96
N ASP A 304 1.71 10.22 1.85
CA ASP A 304 3.03 9.60 1.58
C ASP A 304 3.83 10.37 0.51
N VAL A 305 3.64 11.70 0.45
CA VAL A 305 4.18 12.60 -0.57
C VAL A 305 5.70 12.57 -0.64
N VAL A 306 6.37 12.78 0.48
CA VAL A 306 7.85 12.87 0.54
C VAL A 306 8.50 11.60 0.01
N LYS A 307 7.96 10.43 0.42
CA LYS A 307 8.45 9.13 -0.03
C LYS A 307 8.20 8.92 -1.52
N ALA A 308 6.99 9.20 -2.00
CA ALA A 308 6.65 9.08 -3.41
C ALA A 308 7.56 9.95 -4.28
N CYS A 309 7.77 11.23 -3.92
CA CYS A 309 8.64 12.13 -4.67
C CYS A 309 10.10 11.68 -4.67
N LYS A 310 10.65 11.28 -3.52
CA LYS A 310 12.03 10.75 -3.43
C LYS A 310 12.22 9.48 -4.26
N TYR A 311 11.29 8.55 -4.17
CA TYR A 311 11.40 7.27 -4.87
C TYR A 311 11.22 7.41 -6.39
N VAL A 312 10.30 8.27 -6.84
CA VAL A 312 10.18 8.61 -8.28
C VAL A 312 11.43 9.33 -8.80
N LYS A 313 12.05 10.20 -7.99
CA LYS A 313 13.29 10.88 -8.38
C LYS A 313 14.47 9.90 -8.52
N ASN A 314 14.47 8.83 -7.73
CA ASN A 314 15.54 7.83 -7.68
C ASN A 314 15.29 6.59 -8.55
N SER A 315 14.21 6.58 -9.35
CA SER A 315 13.86 5.47 -10.26
C SER A 315 14.39 5.68 -11.67
#